data_AF-A0A6I5CQW5-F1
#
_entry.id   AF-A0A6I5CQW5-F1
#
_cell.length_a   1.000
_cell.length_b   1.000
_cell.length_c   1.000
_cell.angle_alpha   90.00
_cell.angle_beta   90.00
_cell.angle_gamma   90.00
#
_symmetry.space_group_name_H-M   'P 1'
#
loop_
_entity.id
_entity.type
_entity.pdbx_description
1 polymer ?
#
loop_
_entity_poly.entity_id
_entity_poly.type
_entity_poly.pdbx_seq_one_letter_code
_entity_poly.pdbx_strand_id
1 'polypeptide(L)'
;TTGPLAAALLTGYGLVAGARADLMPNGPERESMSACARRAHELAQAIERGEDIPSWRFNYFARQLDNEMTFAGPRQLPARAEEWISLFTA
;
A
#
# COMPACT_ATOMS: atom_id res chain seq x y z
N THR A 1 9.94 14.09 -7.76
CA THR A 1 9.72 12.95 -8.70
C THR A 1 9.51 11.70 -7.90
N THR A 2 8.28 11.20 -7.95
CA THR A 2 7.84 9.94 -7.36
C THR A 2 8.60 8.78 -8.00
N GLY A 3 9.79 8.48 -7.47
CA GLY A 3 10.82 7.74 -8.18
C GLY A 3 10.79 6.21 -7.99
N PRO A 4 11.81 5.51 -8.54
CA PRO A 4 11.97 4.05 -8.42
C PRO A 4 11.98 3.53 -6.97
N LEU A 5 12.46 4.35 -6.03
CA LEU A 5 12.46 4.03 -4.60
C LEU A 5 11.02 3.84 -4.06
N ALA A 6 10.09 4.66 -4.54
CA ALA A 6 8.72 4.66 -4.08
C ALA A 6 7.98 3.39 -4.55
N ALA A 7 8.23 2.98 -5.81
CA ALA A 7 7.76 1.71 -6.35
C ALA A 7 8.34 0.51 -5.59
N ALA A 8 9.65 0.51 -5.30
CA ALA A 8 10.29 -0.57 -4.55
C ALA A 8 9.70 -0.73 -3.14
N LEU A 9 9.42 0.37 -2.45
CA LEU A 9 8.77 0.37 -1.14
C LEU A 9 7.35 -0.21 -1.22
N LEU A 10 6.53 0.24 -2.18
CA LEU A 10 5.17 -0.27 -2.39
C LEU A 10 5.16 -1.77 -2.73
N THR A 11 6.10 -2.22 -3.57
CA THR A 11 6.26 -3.65 -3.87
C THR A 11 6.61 -4.45 -2.62
N GLY A 12 7.58 -3.99 -1.81
CA GLY A 12 7.95 -4.65 -0.55
C GLY A 12 6.79 -4.71 0.44
N TYR A 13 6.01 -3.64 0.52
CA TYR A 13 4.81 -3.59 1.36
C TYR A 13 3.74 -4.58 0.87
N GLY A 14 3.46 -4.60 -0.44
CA GLY A 14 2.49 -5.53 -1.02
C GLY A 14 2.83 -6.98 -0.74
N LEU A 15 4.12 -7.34 -0.79
CA LEU A 15 4.62 -8.67 -0.44
C LEU A 15 4.34 -9.02 1.04
N VAL A 16 4.60 -8.10 1.97
CA VAL A 16 4.33 -8.32 3.40
C VAL A 16 2.83 -8.47 3.66
N ALA A 17 2.00 -7.65 3.03
CA ALA A 17 0.54 -7.73 3.14
C ALA A 17 0.02 -9.08 2.58
N GLY A 18 0.53 -9.51 1.43
CA GLY A 18 0.16 -10.81 0.84
C GLY A 18 0.57 -11.99 1.74
N ALA A 19 1.81 -11.97 2.24
CA ALA A 19 2.28 -13.01 3.16
C ALA A 19 1.46 -13.06 4.46
N ARG A 20 0.98 -11.91 4.96
CA ARG A 20 0.05 -11.88 6.10
C ARG A 20 -1.31 -12.48 5.74
N ALA A 21 -1.85 -12.15 4.58
CA ALA A 21 -3.12 -12.69 4.12
C ALA A 21 -3.09 -14.23 4.04
N ASP A 22 -1.97 -14.81 3.61
CA ASP A 22 -1.80 -16.27 3.50
C ASP A 22 -1.78 -16.98 4.86
N LEU A 23 -1.41 -16.27 5.94
CA LEU A 23 -1.40 -16.79 7.30
C LEU A 23 -2.75 -16.61 8.03
N MET A 24 -3.67 -15.84 7.44
CA MET A 24 -4.98 -15.58 8.04
C MET A 24 -6.00 -16.68 7.66
N PRO A 25 -6.93 -17.01 8.56
CA PRO A 25 -8.08 -17.83 8.19
C PRO A 25 -8.92 -17.11 7.14
N ASN A 26 -9.73 -17.86 6.40
CA ASN A 26 -10.70 -17.26 5.48
C ASN A 26 -11.63 -16.34 6.26
N GLY A 27 -11.71 -15.08 5.83
CA GLY A 27 -12.43 -14.06 6.55
C GLY A 27 -12.11 -12.67 6.01
N PRO A 28 -12.82 -11.66 6.53
CA PRO A 28 -12.70 -10.29 6.04
C PRO A 28 -11.30 -9.71 6.26
N GLU A 29 -10.55 -10.12 7.30
CA GLU A 29 -9.17 -9.64 7.49
C GLU A 29 -8.22 -10.18 6.40
N ARG A 30 -8.41 -11.43 5.97
CA ARG A 30 -7.64 -12.02 4.87
C ARG A 30 -7.92 -11.30 3.55
N GLU A 31 -9.19 -11.04 3.25
CA GLU A 31 -9.59 -10.31 2.04
C GLU A 31 -9.02 -8.89 2.04
N SER A 32 -9.08 -8.23 3.20
CA SER A 32 -8.51 -6.91 3.46
C SER A 32 -6.99 -6.87 3.20
N MET A 33 -6.23 -7.80 3.77
CA MET A 33 -4.78 -7.90 3.52
C MET A 33 -4.46 -8.22 2.04
N SER A 34 -5.27 -9.07 1.40
CA SER A 34 -5.10 -9.39 -0.03
C SER A 34 -5.43 -8.19 -0.94
N ALA A 35 -6.42 -7.39 -0.58
CA ALA A 35 -6.74 -6.14 -1.27
C ALA A 35 -5.62 -5.11 -1.08
N CYS A 36 -5.06 -5.02 0.12
CA CYS A 36 -3.91 -4.19 0.44
C CYS A 36 -2.69 -4.54 -0.43
N ALA A 37 -2.38 -5.83 -0.55
CA ALA A 37 -1.28 -6.34 -1.39
C ALA A 37 -1.45 -5.97 -2.87
N ARG A 38 -2.65 -6.20 -3.43
CA ARG A 38 -2.96 -5.88 -4.85
C ARG A 38 -2.82 -4.39 -5.14
N ARG A 39 -3.40 -3.53 -4.28
CA ARG A 39 -3.36 -2.08 -4.48
C ARG A 39 -1.95 -1.52 -4.41
N ALA A 40 -1.13 -2.01 -3.47
CA ALA A 40 0.26 -1.62 -3.38
C ALA A 40 1.05 -2.02 -4.64
N HIS A 41 0.79 -3.22 -5.19
CA HIS A 41 1.40 -3.68 -6.43
C HIS A 41 0.96 -2.87 -7.66
N GLU A 42 -0.35 -2.60 -7.82
CA GLU A 42 -0.88 -1.78 -8.90
C GLU A 42 -0.26 -0.37 -8.91
N LEU A 43 -0.13 0.23 -7.73
CA LEU A 43 0.47 1.56 -7.59
C LEU A 43 1.98 1.54 -7.89
N ALA A 44 2.70 0.51 -7.43
CA ALA A 44 4.11 0.33 -7.75
C ALA A 44 4.33 0.22 -9.27
N GLN A 45 3.53 -0.58 -9.96
CA GLN A 45 3.63 -0.74 -11.42
C GLN A 45 3.32 0.56 -12.17
N ALA A 46 2.33 1.33 -11.74
CA ALA A 46 2.01 2.62 -12.34
C ALA A 46 3.22 3.58 -12.25
N ILE A 47 3.90 3.60 -11.09
CA ILE A 47 5.11 4.41 -10.88
C ILE A 47 6.27 3.91 -11.75
N GLU A 48 6.49 2.60 -11.84
CA GLU A 48 7.55 2.01 -12.69
C GLU A 48 7.35 2.32 -14.18
N ARG A 49 6.10 2.42 -14.63
CA ARG A 49 5.75 2.84 -16.00
C ARG A 49 5.87 4.34 -16.23
N GLY A 50 6.14 5.12 -15.18
CA GLY A 50 6.16 6.58 -15.24
C GLY A 50 4.78 7.18 -15.49
N GLU A 51 3.70 6.49 -15.08
CA GLU A 51 2.35 7.04 -15.16
C GLU A 51 2.27 8.30 -14.27
N ASP A 52 1.61 9.34 -14.78
CA ASP A 52 1.29 10.51 -13.97
C ASP A 52 0.14 10.14 -13.03
N ILE A 53 0.43 10.05 -11.73
CA ILE A 53 -0.52 9.65 -10.71
C ILE A 53 -1.01 10.92 -9.99
N PRO A 54 -2.26 11.34 -10.23
CA PRO A 54 -2.79 12.52 -9.56
C PRO A 54 -2.76 12.34 -8.03
N SER A 55 -2.44 13.41 -7.30
CA SER A 55 -2.35 13.38 -5.84
C SER A 55 -3.61 12.82 -5.17
N TRP A 56 -4.80 13.06 -5.74
CA TRP A 56 -6.06 12.50 -5.21
C TRP A 56 -6.13 10.97 -5.31
N ARG A 57 -5.61 10.40 -6.40
CA ARG A 57 -5.60 8.94 -6.62
C ARG A 57 -4.59 8.28 -5.69
N PHE A 58 -3.44 8.92 -5.52
CA PHE A 58 -2.43 8.52 -4.54
C PHE A 58 -3.00 8.54 -3.11
N ASN A 59 -3.61 9.66 -2.70
CA ASN A 59 -4.22 9.80 -1.36
C ASN A 59 -5.36 8.80 -1.12
N TYR A 60 -6.14 8.49 -2.17
CA TYR A 60 -7.14 7.44 -2.10
C TYR A 60 -6.51 6.07 -1.85
N PHE A 61 -5.43 5.72 -2.56
CA PHE A 61 -4.71 4.47 -2.32
C PHE A 61 -4.07 4.42 -0.93
N ALA A 62 -3.41 5.49 -0.47
CA ALA A 62 -2.84 5.55 0.86
C ALA A 62 -3.90 5.32 1.95
N ARG A 63 -5.06 5.99 1.86
CA ARG A 63 -6.20 5.78 2.77
C ARG A 63 -6.77 4.37 2.73
N GLN A 64 -6.82 3.77 1.55
CA GLN A 64 -7.25 2.39 1.39
C GLN A 64 -6.29 1.45 2.12
N LEU A 65 -4.98 1.60 1.92
CA LEU A 65 -3.97 0.81 2.64
C LEU A 65 -4.09 0.99 4.16
N ASP A 66 -4.32 2.23 4.62
CA ASP A 66 -4.57 2.57 6.03
C ASP A 66 -5.78 1.83 6.62
N ASN A 67 -6.91 1.86 5.90
CA ASN A 67 -8.14 1.23 6.35
C ASN A 67 -8.00 -0.29 6.43
N GLU A 68 -7.41 -0.91 5.40
CA GLU A 68 -7.24 -2.36 5.36
C GLU A 68 -6.29 -2.83 6.49
N MET A 69 -5.24 -2.06 6.79
CA MET A 69 -4.33 -2.38 7.90
C MET A 69 -4.96 -2.16 9.27
N THR A 70 -5.75 -1.11 9.43
CA THR A 70 -6.49 -0.84 10.67
C THR A 70 -7.48 -1.97 10.96
N PHE A 71 -8.15 -2.47 9.92
CA PHE A 71 -9.10 -3.56 10.02
C PHE A 71 -8.45 -4.89 10.43
N ALA A 72 -7.22 -5.16 9.96
CA ALA A 72 -6.46 -6.36 10.33
C ALA A 72 -5.87 -6.37 11.76
N GLY A 73 -6.21 -5.39 12.60
CA GLY A 73 -5.84 -5.35 14.01
C GLY A 73 -4.52 -4.61 14.32
N PRO A 74 -4.16 -4.51 15.60
CA PRO A 74 -3.42 -3.38 16.19
C PRO A 74 -1.93 -3.29 15.86
N ARG A 75 -1.43 -3.96 14.83
CA ARG A 75 -0.16 -3.55 14.24
C ARG A 75 -0.45 -2.34 13.37
N GLN A 76 -0.65 -1.19 14.04
CA GLN A 76 -0.65 0.15 13.48
C GLN A 76 0.31 0.18 12.31
N LEU A 77 -0.15 0.72 11.17
CA LEU A 77 0.80 1.11 10.15
C LEU A 77 1.91 1.92 10.81
N PRO A 78 3.17 1.68 10.45
CA PRO A 78 4.25 2.53 10.93
C PRO A 78 3.83 3.98 10.69
N ALA A 79 4.20 4.91 11.59
CA ALA A 79 4.05 6.37 11.43
C ALA A 79 4.53 6.92 10.06
N ARG A 80 5.13 6.06 9.25
CA ARG A 80 5.52 6.22 7.87
C ARG A 80 4.37 6.45 6.89
N ALA A 81 3.08 6.22 7.13
CA ALA A 81 2.06 6.54 6.10
C ALA A 81 2.15 8.02 5.63
N GLU A 82 2.47 8.95 6.55
CA GLU A 82 2.81 10.34 6.23
C GLU A 82 4.18 10.48 5.56
N GLU A 83 5.21 9.74 5.98
CA GLU A 83 6.50 9.69 5.26
C GLU A 83 6.30 9.20 3.82
N TRP A 84 5.41 8.24 3.60
CA TRP A 84 5.09 7.69 2.30
C TRP A 84 4.47 8.82 1.51
N ILE A 85 3.33 9.40 1.92
CA ILE A 85 2.72 10.57 1.24
C ILE A 85 3.77 11.64 0.89
N SER A 86 4.67 11.99 1.81
CA SER A 86 5.73 12.98 1.57
C SER A 86 6.74 12.58 0.47
N LEU A 87 7.03 11.29 0.31
CA LEU A 87 7.89 10.76 -0.77
C LEU A 87 7.22 10.83 -2.15
N PHE A 88 5.89 10.96 -2.22
CA PHE A 88 5.15 11.04 -3.50
C PHE A 88 4.65 12.45 -3.85
N THR A 89 4.59 13.38 -2.89
CA THR A 89 4.16 14.78 -3.12
C THR A 89 5.31 15.80 -3.19
N ALA A 90 6.57 15.37 -3.11
CA ALA A 90 7.79 16.19 -3.27
C ALA A 90 8.46 16.01 -4.65
#